data_AF-A0A445BWU1-F1
#
_entry.id   AF-A0A445BWU1-F1
#
_cell.length_a   1.000
_cell.length_b   1.000
_cell.length_c   1.000
_cell.angle_alpha   90.00
_cell.angle_beta   90.00
_cell.angle_gamma   90.00
#
_symmetry.space_group_name_H-M   'P 1'
#
loop_
_entity.id
_entity.type
_entity.pdbx_description
1 polymer ?
#
loop_
_entity_poly.entity_id
_entity_poly.type
_entity_poly.pdbx_seq_one_letter_code
_entity_poly.pdbx_strand_id
1 'polypeptide(L)'
;MGSRETATASVDDGGTKPMMMEGWLYLIQSNRVGLQFSRKHYFVPKGHHLRSYKYLLSLSRNNNNHQLLPLRSAVLDSTIRVLDNGREAINRKVFFMFTLYSKSALPITTIN
;
A
#
# COMPACT_ATOMS: atom_id res chain seq x y z
N MET A 1 -34.97 -40.03 19.28
CA MET A 1 -35.17 -39.21 18.06
C MET A 1 -34.62 -37.83 18.36
N GLY A 2 -33.46 -37.49 17.80
CA GLY A 2 -32.85 -36.16 17.93
C GLY A 2 -32.36 -35.73 16.57
N SER A 3 -33.09 -34.83 15.93
CA SER A 3 -32.79 -34.32 14.59
C SER A 3 -31.55 -33.43 14.67
N ARG A 4 -30.50 -33.78 13.93
CA ARG A 4 -29.36 -32.90 13.65
C ARG A 4 -29.82 -31.86 12.63
N GLU A 5 -29.95 -30.62 13.06
CA GLU A 5 -30.06 -29.48 12.16
C GLU A 5 -28.65 -29.15 11.64
N THR A 6 -28.36 -29.57 10.41
CA THR A 6 -27.24 -29.06 9.62
C THR A 6 -27.58 -27.65 9.18
N ALA A 7 -26.98 -26.64 9.82
CA ALA A 7 -26.98 -25.27 9.33
C ALA A 7 -26.18 -25.21 8.03
N THR A 8 -26.88 -25.22 6.90
CA THR A 8 -26.31 -24.80 5.62
C THR A 8 -26.08 -23.29 5.68
N ALA A 9 -24.82 -22.88 5.78
CA ALA A 9 -24.44 -21.48 5.61
C ALA A 9 -24.83 -21.06 4.18
N SER A 10 -25.88 -20.25 4.08
CA SER A 10 -26.24 -19.54 2.87
C SER A 10 -25.06 -18.66 2.45
N VAL A 11 -24.53 -18.93 1.25
CA VAL A 11 -23.56 -18.07 0.57
C VAL A 11 -24.28 -16.76 0.24
N ASP A 12 -24.09 -15.77 1.11
CA ASP A 12 -24.45 -14.39 0.83
C ASP A 12 -23.44 -13.87 -0.22
N ASP A 13 -23.87 -13.85 -1.48
CA ASP A 13 -23.19 -13.14 -2.58
C ASP A 13 -23.42 -11.63 -2.45
N GLY A 14 -23.12 -11.10 -1.26
CA GLY A 14 -23.13 -9.68 -0.97
C GLY A 14 -21.84 -9.09 -1.49
N GLY A 15 -21.80 -8.77 -2.79
CA GLY A 15 -20.63 -8.26 -3.51
C GLY A 15 -19.75 -7.30 -2.69
N THR A 16 -18.74 -7.87 -2.02
CA THR A 16 -17.78 -7.15 -1.23
C THR A 16 -17.00 -6.28 -2.20
N LYS A 17 -17.36 -4.99 -2.29
CA LYS A 17 -16.50 -4.02 -2.97
C LYS A 17 -15.12 -4.20 -2.36
N PRO A 18 -14.08 -4.54 -3.15
CA PRO A 18 -12.75 -4.71 -2.59
C PRO A 18 -12.42 -3.42 -1.86
N MET A 19 -12.07 -3.53 -0.58
CA MET A 19 -11.75 -2.39 0.27
C MET A 19 -10.54 -1.68 -0.34
N MET A 20 -10.79 -0.62 -1.13
CA MET A 20 -9.74 0.16 -1.76
C MET A 20 -9.09 1.04 -0.70
N MET A 21 -7.94 0.62 -0.19
CA MET A 21 -7.12 1.41 0.72
C MET A 21 -6.21 2.35 -0.11
N GLU A 22 -6.76 3.47 -0.54
CA GLU A 22 -5.98 4.59 -1.07
C GLU A 22 -5.76 5.65 0.00
N GLY A 23 -4.61 6.32 -0.02
CA GLY A 23 -4.30 7.27 1.03
C GLY A 23 -2.91 7.88 0.95
N TRP A 24 -2.71 8.89 1.79
CA TRP A 24 -1.40 9.50 1.97
C TRP A 24 -0.55 8.67 2.92
N LEU A 25 0.62 8.23 2.45
CA LEU A 25 1.62 7.54 3.24
C LEU A 25 2.97 8.25 3.11
N TYR A 26 3.85 8.05 4.08
CA TYR A 26 5.22 8.53 4.03
C TYR A 26 6.14 7.41 3.57
N LEU A 27 6.89 7.66 2.51
CA LEU A 27 7.96 6.79 2.08
C LEU A 27 9.23 7.11 2.86
N ILE A 28 9.80 6.14 3.57
CA ILE A 28 11.10 6.28 4.22
C ILE A 28 12.17 5.74 3.30
N GLN A 29 13.16 6.57 3.00
CA GLN A 29 14.28 6.22 2.14
C GLN A 29 15.59 6.70 2.75
N SER A 30 16.66 5.93 2.55
CA SER A 30 18.02 6.36 2.82
C SER A 30 18.72 6.70 1.51
N ASN A 31 19.54 7.75 1.50
CA ASN A 31 20.45 7.99 0.38
C ASN A 31 21.71 7.10 0.52
N ARG A 32 22.62 7.19 -0.46
CA ARG A 32 23.88 6.40 -0.48
C ARG A 32 24.80 6.65 0.73
N VAL A 33 24.65 7.80 1.39
CA VAL A 33 25.44 8.16 2.58
C VAL A 33 24.72 7.83 3.90
N GLY A 34 23.59 7.11 3.85
CA GLY A 34 22.86 6.64 5.03
C GLY A 34 21.89 7.67 5.65
N LEU A 35 21.77 8.88 5.08
CA LEU A 35 20.82 9.88 5.58
C LEU A 35 19.39 9.46 5.23
N GLN A 36 18.57 9.26 6.26
CA GLN A 36 17.15 8.95 6.10
C GLN A 36 16.32 10.20 5.87
N PHE A 37 15.39 10.12 4.92
CA PHE A 37 14.41 11.16 4.65
C PHE A 37 13.04 10.55 4.42
N SER A 38 12.00 11.27 4.84
CA SER A 38 10.60 10.90 4.67
C SER A 38 9.96 11.74 3.57
N ARG A 39 9.21 11.14 2.64
CA ARG A 39 8.44 11.86 1.62
C ARG A 39 6.99 11.41 1.61
N LYS A 40 6.06 12.36 1.73
CA LYS A 40 4.61 12.08 1.68
C LYS A 40 4.17 11.87 0.22
N HIS A 41 3.64 10.69 -0.10
CA HIS A 41 3.04 10.39 -1.41
C HIS A 41 1.63 9.86 -1.23
N TYR A 42 0.78 10.06 -2.24
CA TYR A 42 -0.54 9.45 -2.31
C TYR A 42 -0.43 8.10 -2.99
N PHE A 43 -0.85 7.04 -2.31
CA PHE A 43 -0.77 5.67 -2.79
C PHE A 43 -2.14 5.20 -3.25
N VAL A 44 -2.16 4.62 -4.45
CA VAL A 44 -3.37 4.06 -5.07
C VAL A 44 -3.08 2.62 -5.47
N PRO A 45 -3.69 1.63 -4.81
CA PRO A 45 -3.69 0.26 -5.30
C PRO A 45 -4.64 0.15 -6.50
N LYS A 46 -4.13 -0.33 -7.63
CA LYS A 46 -4.92 -0.60 -8.84
C LYS A 46 -4.52 -1.95 -9.44
N GLY A 47 -5.43 -2.92 -9.36
CA GLY A 47 -5.11 -4.31 -9.70
C GLY A 47 -3.95 -4.83 -8.85
N HIS A 48 -2.97 -5.46 -9.49
CA HIS A 48 -1.74 -5.93 -8.83
C HIS A 48 -0.64 -4.87 -8.71
N HIS A 49 -0.97 -3.57 -8.84
CA HIS A 49 0.03 -2.52 -8.81
C HIS A 49 -0.28 -1.51 -7.70
N LEU A 50 0.73 -1.19 -6.91
CA LEU A 50 0.72 -0.05 -5.99
C LEU A 50 1.44 1.12 -6.65
N ARG A 51 0.70 2.19 -6.94
CA ARG A 51 1.22 3.40 -7.58
C ARG A 51 1.32 4.51 -6.55
N SER A 52 2.43 5.24 -6.57
CA SER A 52 2.64 6.41 -5.70
C SER A 52 2.67 7.71 -6.51
N TYR A 53 1.98 8.73 -6.03
CA TYR A 53 1.86 10.04 -6.65
C TYR A 53 2.37 11.13 -5.70
N LYS A 54 3.11 12.11 -6.22
CA LYS A 54 3.65 13.21 -5.40
C LYS A 54 2.58 14.23 -5.03
N TYR A 55 1.58 14.45 -5.89
CA TYR A 55 0.52 15.45 -5.72
C TYR A 55 -0.85 14.88 -6.13
N LEU A 56 -1.93 15.35 -5.50
CA LEU A 56 -3.31 14.97 -5.88
C LEU A 56 -3.67 15.42 -7.30
N LEU A 57 -3.12 16.54 -7.77
CA LEU A 57 -3.29 17.00 -9.17
C LEU A 57 -2.72 15.99 -10.18
N SER A 58 -1.84 15.08 -9.76
CA SER A 58 -1.40 13.95 -10.59
C SER A 58 -2.48 12.90 -10.82
N LEU A 59 -3.60 12.94 -10.08
CA LEU A 59 -4.80 12.14 -10.34
C LEU A 59 -5.82 12.86 -11.26
N SER A 60 -5.75 14.19 -11.41
CA SER A 60 -6.80 14.97 -12.09
C SER A 60 -6.59 15.00 -13.60
N ARG A 61 -7.46 14.26 -14.29
CA ARG A 61 -7.63 14.17 -15.74
C ARG A 61 -8.08 15.50 -16.35
N ASN A 62 -7.45 15.95 -17.42
CA ASN A 62 -8.18 16.64 -18.49
C ASN A 62 -7.77 16.02 -19.84
N ASN A 63 -8.77 15.88 -20.70
CA ASN A 63 -8.71 15.22 -21.99
C ASN A 63 -7.58 15.76 -22.88
N ASN A 64 -7.09 14.88 -23.76
CA ASN A 64 -5.98 15.07 -24.72
C ASN A 64 -4.63 14.54 -24.18
N ASN A 65 -4.44 13.22 -24.31
CA ASN A 65 -3.14 12.53 -24.42
C ASN A 65 -1.98 12.89 -23.44
N HIS A 66 -2.25 13.24 -22.19
CA HIS A 66 -1.20 13.31 -21.16
C HIS A 66 -1.45 12.34 -20.02
N GLN A 67 -1.01 11.10 -20.20
CA GLN A 67 -0.96 10.09 -19.16
C GLN A 67 0.12 10.48 -18.13
N LEU A 68 -0.30 11.04 -16.99
CA LEU A 68 0.61 11.40 -15.91
C LEU A 68 1.23 10.11 -15.34
N LEU A 69 2.56 10.01 -15.43
CA LEU A 69 3.31 8.84 -15.01
C LEU A 69 3.36 8.77 -13.48
N PRO A 70 3.02 7.61 -12.86
CA PRO A 70 3.20 7.44 -11.43
C PRO A 70 4.68 7.64 -11.08
N LEU A 71 4.95 8.29 -9.94
CA LEU A 71 6.33 8.56 -9.52
C LEU A 71 7.10 7.25 -9.33
N ARG A 72 6.43 6.26 -8.73
CA ARG A 72 6.86 4.86 -8.65
C ARG A 72 5.66 3.93 -8.78
N SER A 73 5.90 2.75 -9.32
CA SER A 73 4.96 1.62 -9.37
C SER A 73 5.67 0.39 -8.83
N ALA A 74 4.99 -0.36 -7.97
CA ALA A 74 5.45 -1.66 -7.47
C ALA A 74 4.35 -2.71 -7.73
N VAL A 75 4.75 -3.92 -8.07
CA VAL A 75 3.81 -5.04 -8.20
C VAL A 75 3.51 -5.57 -6.80
N LEU A 76 2.24 -5.62 -6.44
CA LEU A 76 1.74 -6.28 -5.23
C LEU A 76 1.31 -7.69 -5.62
N ASP A 77 2.15 -8.65 -5.28
CA ASP A 77 1.84 -10.08 -5.38
C ASP A 77 1.58 -10.69 -4.00
N SER A 78 1.19 -11.96 -3.98
CA SER A 78 0.94 -12.69 -2.73
C SER A 78 2.20 -12.99 -1.92
N THR A 79 3.38 -12.70 -2.46
CA THR A 79 4.67 -12.92 -1.79
C THR A 79 5.08 -11.74 -0.92
N ILE A 80 4.45 -10.57 -1.11
CA ILE A 80 4.68 -9.40 -0.28
C ILE A 80 4.19 -9.65 1.14
N ARG A 81 5.10 -9.42 2.09
CA ARG A 81 4.86 -9.48 3.52
C ARG A 81 4.98 -8.08 4.09
N VAL A 82 4.18 -7.82 5.10
CA VAL A 82 4.23 -6.59 5.90
C VAL A 82 4.86 -6.95 7.24
N LEU A 83 5.92 -6.22 7.61
CA LEU A 83 6.44 -6.22 8.97
C LEU A 83 5.99 -4.92 9.64
N ASP A 84 5.33 -5.01 10.78
CA ASP A 84 5.06 -3.85 11.62
C ASP A 84 6.32 -3.56 12.46
N ASN A 85 6.91 -2.38 12.26
CA ASN A 85 8.06 -1.91 13.03
C ASN A 85 7.61 -1.02 14.21
N GLY A 86 6.31 -0.79 14.37
CA GLY A 86 5.74 0.02 15.43
C GLY A 86 5.98 1.52 15.24
N ARG A 87 6.25 2.21 16.35
CA ARG A 87 6.36 3.67 16.41
C ARG A 87 7.81 4.11 16.35
N GLU A 88 8.16 4.87 15.32
CA GLU A 88 9.53 5.34 15.06
C GLU A 88 9.61 6.87 14.97
N ALA A 89 10.77 7.43 15.29
CA ALA A 89 11.00 8.88 15.28
C ALA A 89 12.08 9.27 14.26
N ILE A 90 11.67 9.90 13.16
CA ILE A 90 12.56 10.34 12.07
C ILE A 90 12.51 11.86 11.97
N ASN A 91 13.66 12.53 12.04
CA ASN A 91 13.76 13.99 11.99
C ASN A 91 12.80 14.69 12.98
N ARG A 92 12.74 14.18 14.23
CA ARG A 92 11.83 14.64 15.31
C ARG A 92 10.33 14.48 15.02
N LYS A 93 9.94 13.79 13.95
CA LYS A 93 8.56 13.43 13.66
C LYS A 93 8.33 11.96 13.95
N VAL A 94 7.21 11.67 14.60
CA VAL A 94 6.83 10.31 14.96
C VAL A 94 5.95 9.74 13.85
N PHE A 95 6.25 8.51 13.45
CA PHE A 95 5.49 7.74 12.48
C PHE A 95 5.18 6.34 13.01
N PHE A 96 4.11 5.74 12.51
CA PHE A 96 3.95 4.29 12.53
C PHE A 96 4.63 3.74 11.28
N MET A 97 5.47 2.72 11.42
CA MET A 97 6.35 2.28 10.35
C MET A 97 6.14 0.83 9.99
N PHE A 98 5.96 0.57 8.70
CA PHE A 98 5.80 -0.77 8.15
C PHE A 98 6.87 -1.04 7.10
N THR A 99 7.43 -2.24 7.09
CA THR A 99 8.38 -2.66 6.07
C THR A 99 7.70 -3.64 5.13
N LEU A 100 7.67 -3.31 3.84
CA LEU A 100 7.23 -4.23 2.80
C LEU A 100 8.45 -4.97 2.24
N TYR A 101 8.39 -6.31 2.28
CA TYR A 101 9.42 -7.16 1.70
C TYR A 101 8.80 -8.32 0.93
N SER A 102 9.50 -8.80 -0.10
CA SER A 102 9.11 -10.01 -0.84
C SER A 102 10.00 -11.17 -0.38
N LYS A 103 9.50 -12.40 -0.51
CA LYS A 103 10.29 -13.61 -0.24
C LYS A 103 11.44 -13.83 -1.23
N SER A 104 11.42 -13.21 -2.41
CA SER A 104 12.41 -13.44 -3.49
C SER A 104 13.53 -12.38 -3.56
N ALA A 105 13.47 -11.31 -2.78
CA ALA A 105 14.50 -10.26 -2.73
C ALA A 105 14.49 -9.48 -1.41
N LEU A 106 15.65 -8.91 -1.06
CA LEU A 106 15.86 -7.94 0.03
C LEU A 106 14.72 -6.89 0.13
N PRO A 107 14.47 -6.32 1.33
CA PRO A 107 13.31 -5.46 1.61
C PRO A 107 13.10 -4.42 0.51
N ILE A 108 11.92 -4.47 -0.10
CA ILE A 108 11.62 -3.72 -1.31
C ILE A 108 11.57 -2.23 -0.98
N THR A 109 10.99 -1.85 0.17
CA THR A 109 10.84 -0.45 0.64
C THR A 109 10.13 -0.40 2.01
N THR A 110 10.49 0.59 2.85
CA THR A 110 9.78 0.92 4.11
C THR A 110 8.76 2.06 3.88
N ILE A 111 7.53 1.89 4.40
CA ILE A 111 6.39 2.79 4.20
C ILE A 111 5.72 3.07 5.57
N ASN A 112 5.39 4.32 5.83
CA ASN A 112 4.74 4.84 7.04
C ASN A 112 3.30 5.29 6.77
#